data_AF-A0A3B9GVJ7-F1
#
_entry.id   AF-A0A3B9GVJ7-F1
#
_cell.length_a   1.000
_cell.length_b   1.000
_cell.length_c   1.000
_cell.angle_alpha   90.00
_cell.angle_beta   90.00
_cell.angle_gamma   90.00
#
_symmetry.space_group_name_H-M   'P 1'
#
loop_
_entity.id
_entity.type
_entity.pdbx_description
1 polymer ?
#
loop_
_entity_poly.entity_id
_entity_poly.type
_entity_poly.pdbx_seq_one_letter_code
_entity_poly.pdbx_strand_id
1 'polypeptide(L)' 'LSQRGLRRIVFPAISTGAYGYPPAQAAHIAVTICARHPMARDADIVFAVIDPQNRAAIAAALNAVR' A
#
# COMPACT_ATOMS: atom_id res chain seq x y z
N LEU A 1 -13.79 1.13 -5.16
CA LEU A 1 -14.51 0.66 -3.95
C LEU A 1 -15.96 1.12 -3.97
N SER A 2 -16.24 2.43 -3.96
CA SER A 2 -17.59 3.01 -3.91
C SER A 2 -18.50 2.60 -5.06
N GLN A 3 -18.02 2.70 -6.30
CA GLN A 3 -18.81 2.38 -7.50
C GLN A 3 -19.32 0.94 -7.54
N ARG A 4 -18.67 0.02 -6.81
CA ARG A 4 -19.03 -1.40 -6.75
C ARG A 4 -19.50 -1.84 -5.36
N GLY A 5 -19.71 -0.90 -4.43
CA GLY A 5 -20.10 -1.20 -3.05
C GLY A 5 -19.08 -2.05 -2.27
N LEU A 6 -17.81 -2.04 -2.68
CA LEU A 6 -16.77 -2.86 -2.05
C LEU A 6 -16.14 -2.11 -0.87
N ARG A 7 -15.78 -2.88 0.18
CA ARG A 7 -15.17 -2.35 1.41
C ARG A 7 -13.71 -2.75 1.61
N ARG A 8 -13.17 -3.66 0.81
CA ARG A 8 -11.81 -4.18 0.97
C ARG A 8 -11.08 -4.28 -0.36
N ILE A 9 -9.80 -3.92 -0.36
CA ILE A 9 -8.91 -4.09 -1.51
C ILE A 9 -7.54 -4.55 -1.03
N VAL A 10 -6.91 -5.42 -1.82
CA VAL A 10 -5.56 -5.91 -1.58
C VAL A 10 -4.66 -5.43 -2.72
N PHE A 11 -3.60 -4.70 -2.39
CA PHE A 11 -2.57 -4.30 -3.34
C PHE A 11 -1.33 -5.19 -3.18
N PRO A 12 -0.71 -5.65 -4.28
CA PRO A 12 0.64 -6.20 -4.20
C PRO A 12 1.66 -5.09 -3.95
N ALA A 13 2.94 -5.45 -3.76
CA ALA A 13 4.03 -4.49 -3.83
C ALA A 13 4.25 -4.01 -5.29
N ILE A 14 3.52 -2.96 -5.68
CA ILE A 14 3.48 -2.47 -7.06
C ILE A 14 4.86 -1.95 -7.49
N SER A 15 5.28 -2.34 -8.70
CA SER A 15 6.53 -1.90 -9.38
C SER A 15 7.85 -2.37 -8.77
N THR A 16 7.86 -3.07 -7.64
CA THR A 16 9.12 -3.48 -6.95
C THR A 16 9.63 -4.87 -7.35
N GLY A 17 8.86 -5.61 -8.15
CA GLY A 17 9.26 -6.89 -8.73
C GLY A 17 10.12 -6.72 -9.99
N ALA A 18 9.67 -7.26 -11.13
CA ALA A 18 10.42 -7.21 -12.40
C ALA A 18 10.81 -5.81 -12.88
N TYR A 19 10.09 -4.77 -12.45
CA TYR A 19 10.39 -3.38 -12.80
C TYR A 19 11.44 -2.72 -11.90
N GLY A 20 11.82 -3.35 -10.79
CA GLY A 20 12.95 -2.92 -9.95
C GLY A 20 12.79 -1.54 -9.31
N TYR A 21 11.57 -1.00 -9.20
CA TYR A 21 11.35 0.29 -8.57
C TYR A 21 11.74 0.21 -7.08
N PRO A 22 12.42 1.23 -6.50
CA PRO A 22 12.91 1.15 -5.13
C PRO A 22 11.78 0.92 -4.10
N PRO A 23 11.84 -0.16 -3.29
CA PRO A 23 10.75 -0.50 -2.37
C PRO A 23 10.37 0.58 -1.37
N ALA A 24 11.35 1.32 -0.83
CA ALA A 24 11.09 2.41 0.11
C ALA A 24 10.28 3.55 -0.55
N GLN A 25 10.61 3.90 -1.80
CA GLN A 25 9.90 4.94 -2.55
C GLN A 25 8.50 4.47 -2.94
N ALA A 26 8.36 3.22 -3.43
CA ALA A 26 7.06 2.63 -3.74
C ALA A 26 6.14 2.58 -2.52
N ALA A 27 6.65 2.09 -1.39
CA ALA A 27 5.91 1.99 -0.14
C ALA A 27 5.45 3.37 0.36
N HIS A 28 6.34 4.37 0.33
CA HIS A 28 6.00 5.74 0.71
C HIS A 28 4.83 6.29 -0.12
N ILE A 29 4.90 6.15 -1.45
CA ILE A 29 3.82 6.59 -2.35
C ILE A 29 2.53 5.82 -2.05
N ALA A 30 2.60 4.49 -2.05
CA ALA A 30 1.42 3.64 -1.89
C ALA A 30 0.67 3.90 -0.59
N VAL A 31 1.38 3.95 0.55
CA VAL A 31 0.77 4.19 1.87
C VAL A 31 0.23 5.62 1.95
N THR A 32 0.99 6.62 1.52
CA THR A 32 0.56 8.03 1.59
C THR A 32 -0.70 8.28 0.78
N ILE A 33 -0.75 7.76 -0.45
CA ILE A 33 -1.92 7.92 -1.31
C ILE A 33 -3.13 7.17 -0.75
N CYS A 34 -2.93 5.94 -0.27
CA CYS A 34 -4.01 5.18 0.36
C CYS A 34 -4.56 5.90 1.59
N ALA A 35 -3.71 6.38 2.49
CA ALA A 35 -4.14 7.05 3.72
C ALA A 35 -4.85 8.39 3.47
N ARG A 36 -4.46 9.13 2.43
CA ARG A 36 -5.08 10.41 2.07
C ARG A 36 -6.35 10.25 1.23
N HIS A 37 -6.62 9.06 0.71
CA HIS A 37 -7.79 8.84 -0.13
C HIS A 37 -9.09 8.99 0.68
N PRO A 38 -10.09 9.77 0.23
CA PRO A 38 -11.30 10.03 1.02
C PRO A 38 -12.03 8.77 1.48
N MET A 39 -12.03 7.73 0.65
CA MET A 39 -12.65 6.44 0.95
C MET A 39 -11.90 5.56 1.95
N ALA A 40 -10.64 5.89 2.29
CA ALA A 40 -9.83 5.02 3.14
C ALA A 40 -10.38 4.91 4.57
N ARG A 41 -11.17 5.89 5.02
CA ARG A 41 -11.84 5.85 6.33
C ARG A 41 -12.82 4.68 6.47
N ASP A 42 -13.44 4.28 5.37
CA ASP A 42 -14.50 3.26 5.34
C ASP A 42 -14.04 1.96 4.65
N ALA A 43 -12.74 1.85 4.36
CA ALA A 43 -12.18 0.76 3.59
C ALA A 43 -11.00 0.06 4.27
N ASP A 44 -11.00 -1.27 4.18
CA ASP A 44 -9.85 -2.09 4.55
C ASP A 44 -8.87 -2.15 3.37
N ILE A 45 -7.70 -1.53 3.52
CA ILE A 45 -6.62 -1.59 2.53
C ILE A 45 -5.51 -2.50 3.07
N VAL A 46 -5.20 -3.56 2.33
CA VAL A 46 -4.16 -4.54 2.69
C VAL A 46 -3.06 -4.51 1.64
N PHE A 47 -1.80 -4.46 2.09
CA PHE A 47 -0.64 -4.66 1.23
C PHE A 47 -0.15 -6.10 1.35
N ALA A 48 -0.31 -6.89 0.28
CA ALA A 48 0.20 -8.25 0.18
C ALA A 48 1.67 -8.22 -0.27
N VAL A 49 2.57 -8.46 0.69
CA VAL A 49 4.02 -8.50 0.49
C VAL A 49 4.51 -9.93 0.65
N ILE A 50 5.36 -10.38 -0.28
CA ILE A 50 5.88 -11.76 -0.30
C ILE A 50 7.29 -11.79 0.28
N ASP A 51 8.14 -10.84 -0.12
CA ASP A 51 9.55 -10.79 0.27
C ASP A 51 9.79 -9.88 1.51
N PRO A 52 10.89 -10.12 2.24
CA PRO A 52 11.23 -9.33 3.43
C PRO A 52 11.50 -7.85 3.16
N GLN A 53 12.03 -7.50 1.98
CA GLN A 53 12.41 -6.12 1.65
C GLN A 53 11.18 -5.23 1.48
N ASN A 54 10.19 -5.69 0.72
CA ASN A 54 8.91 -5.00 0.58
C ASN A 54 8.13 -4.98 1.91
N ARG A 55 8.20 -6.06 2.70
CA ARG A 55 7.59 -6.09 4.03
C ARG A 55 8.16 -5.01 4.95
N ALA A 56 9.49 -4.86 4.99
CA ALA A 56 10.14 -3.83 5.80
C ALA A 56 9.78 -2.41 5.32
N ALA A 57 9.79 -2.18 4.00
CA ALA A 57 9.47 -0.89 3.41
C ALA A 57 8.02 -0.46 3.70
N ILE A 58 7.04 -1.36 3.52
CA ILE A 58 5.63 -1.08 3.80
C ILE A 58 5.41 -0.86 5.31
N ALA A 59 6.02 -1.66 6.18
CA ALA A 59 5.89 -1.48 7.63
C ALA A 59 6.44 -0.12 8.08
N ALA A 60 7.60 0.30 7.56
CA ALA A 60 8.17 1.62 7.84
C ALA A 60 7.25 2.75 7.37
N ALA A 61 6.71 2.64 6.15
CA ALA A 61 5.78 3.64 5.61
C ALA A 61 4.47 3.73 6.41
N LEU A 62 3.91 2.59 6.84
CA LEU A 62 2.71 2.56 7.70
C LEU A 62 2.95 3.25 9.05
N ASN A 63 4.12 3.03 9.66
CA ASN A 63 4.48 3.69 10.92
C ASN A 63 4.64 5.21 10.77
N ALA A 64 5.03 5.69 9.59
CA ALA A 64 5.22 7.11 9.32
C ALA A 64 3.92 7.89 9.09
N VAL A 65 2.80 7.20 8.82
CA VAL A 65 1.49 7.81 8.54
C VAL A 65 0.50 7.65 9.71
N ARG A 66 0.90 6.90 10.75
CA ARG A 66 0.21 6.88 12.05
C ARG A 66 0.45 8.17 12.82
#